data_AF-A0A1E3KBK2-F1
#
_entry.id   AF-A0A1E3KBK2-F1
#
_cell.length_a   1.000
_cell.length_b   1.000
_cell.length_c   1.000
_cell.angle_alpha   90.00
_cell.angle_beta   90.00
_cell.angle_gamma   90.00
#
_symmetry.space_group_name_H-M   'P 1'
#
loop_
_entity.id
_entity.type
_entity.pdbx_description
1 polymer ?
#
loop_
_entity_poly.entity_id
_entity_poly.type
_entity_poly.pdbx_seq_one_letter_code
_entity_poly.pdbx_strand_id
1 'polypeptide(L)'
;MPSVVKMVLGNGPLGPSFAPWIRQHSGIQKYWSRWSNLYKQAAGYRQKGYLLDDLIPEETALMQKAISRLPEKAGFDRVFRQRQGLIQSALHKELPKEKWTTAQQDERYLTPYIEQVLAEDAERAEWDHHVVEKIQKRRASKKSPFERY
;
A
#
# COMPACT_ATOMS: atom_id res chain seq x y z
N MET A 1 -6.30 -16.48 6.48
CA MET A 1 -7.07 -15.25 6.76
C MET A 1 -6.10 -14.08 6.70
N PRO A 2 -6.45 -12.91 6.12
CA PRO A 2 -5.64 -11.71 6.28
C PRO A 2 -5.43 -11.45 7.78
N SER A 3 -4.23 -11.01 8.18
CA SER A 3 -3.99 -10.74 9.61
C SER A 3 -4.96 -9.65 10.08
N VAL A 4 -5.55 -9.83 11.26
CA VAL A 4 -6.43 -8.83 11.88
C VAL A 4 -5.72 -7.48 12.00
N VAL A 5 -4.40 -7.53 12.20
CA VAL A 5 -3.50 -6.37 12.19
C VAL A 5 -3.57 -5.59 10.88
N LYS A 6 -3.48 -6.24 9.71
CA LYS A 6 -3.58 -5.59 8.38
C LYS A 6 -4.95 -4.93 8.14
N MET A 7 -5.98 -5.47 8.79
CA MET A 7 -7.35 -4.99 8.67
C MET A 7 -7.64 -3.76 9.55
N VAL A 8 -7.08 -3.73 10.77
CA VAL A 8 -7.41 -2.70 11.78
C VAL A 8 -6.36 -1.60 11.86
N LEU A 9 -5.07 -1.95 11.87
CA LEU A 9 -3.98 -1.00 12.04
C LEU A 9 -3.37 -0.55 10.70
N GLY A 10 -3.71 -1.26 9.61
CA GLY A 10 -3.24 -0.95 8.27
C GLY A 10 -1.79 -1.33 8.00
N ASN A 11 -1.46 -1.43 6.71
CA ASN A 11 -0.13 -1.81 6.24
C ASN A 11 0.58 -0.59 5.64
N GLY A 12 1.07 0.30 6.51
CA GLY A 12 1.82 1.49 6.11
C GLY A 12 1.03 2.42 5.17
N PRO A 13 1.59 2.85 4.01
CA PRO A 13 0.99 3.86 3.14
C PRO A 13 -0.30 3.42 2.44
N LEU A 14 -0.63 2.12 2.46
CA LEU A 14 -1.89 1.59 1.90
C LEU A 14 -3.09 1.70 2.85
N GLY A 15 -2.85 2.02 4.12
CA GLY A 15 -3.89 2.13 5.15
C GLY A 15 -4.56 0.78 5.52
N PRO A 16 -5.60 0.82 6.38
CA PRO A 16 -6.38 -0.36 6.75
C PRO A 16 -7.19 -0.90 5.58
N SER A 17 -7.23 -2.23 5.42
CA SER A 17 -7.97 -2.88 4.34
C SER A 17 -8.85 -4.03 4.81
N PHE A 18 -10.17 -3.83 4.71
CA PHE A 18 -11.18 -4.87 4.88
C PHE A 18 -11.45 -5.67 3.59
N ALA A 19 -10.84 -5.27 2.47
CA ALA A 19 -11.12 -5.85 1.16
C ALA A 19 -10.93 -7.37 1.09
N PRO A 20 -9.87 -7.98 1.68
CA PRO A 20 -9.70 -9.43 1.62
C PRO A 20 -10.79 -10.21 2.37
N TRP A 21 -11.43 -9.62 3.38
CA TRP A 21 -12.57 -10.23 4.10
C TRP A 21 -13.88 -10.06 3.34
N ILE A 22 -14.11 -8.87 2.76
CA ILE A 22 -15.28 -8.60 1.91
C ILE A 22 -15.31 -9.58 0.73
N ARG A 23 -14.15 -9.83 0.09
CA ARG A 23 -14.04 -10.76 -1.05
C ARG A 23 -14.37 -12.22 -0.72
N GLN A 24 -14.28 -12.63 0.54
CA GLN A 24 -14.65 -13.98 0.97
C GLN A 24 -16.18 -14.19 0.98
N HIS A 25 -16.95 -13.11 1.09
CA HIS A 25 -18.41 -13.17 1.21
C HIS A 25 -19.07 -12.63 -0.07
N SER A 26 -19.60 -13.53 -0.91
CA SER A 26 -20.10 -13.18 -2.25
C SER A 26 -21.26 -12.17 -2.24
N GLY A 27 -22.19 -12.25 -1.28
CA GLY A 27 -23.31 -11.29 -1.15
C GLY A 27 -22.85 -9.88 -0.77
N ILE A 28 -21.97 -9.79 0.23
CA ILE A 28 -21.36 -8.55 0.71
C ILE A 28 -20.50 -7.93 -0.41
N GLN A 29 -19.71 -8.75 -1.10
CA GLN A 29 -18.86 -8.31 -2.22
C GLN A 29 -19.70 -7.68 -3.34
N LYS A 30 -20.81 -8.29 -3.75
CA LYS A 30 -21.69 -7.72 -4.79
C LYS A 30 -22.26 -6.37 -4.36
N TYR A 31 -22.75 -6.27 -3.13
CA TYR A 31 -23.27 -5.02 -2.59
C TYR A 31 -22.20 -3.92 -2.57
N TRP A 32 -21.03 -4.20 -1.99
CA TRP A 32 -19.93 -3.24 -1.88
C TRP A 32 -19.31 -2.88 -3.23
N SER A 33 -19.31 -3.77 -4.22
CA SER A 33 -18.77 -3.47 -5.55
C SER A 33 -19.50 -2.32 -6.24
N ARG A 34 -20.82 -2.21 -6.06
CA ARG A 34 -21.64 -1.12 -6.62
C ARG A 34 -21.25 0.22 -5.99
N TRP A 35 -21.17 0.25 -4.66
CA TRP A 35 -20.76 1.44 -3.90
C TRP A 35 -19.33 1.84 -4.20
N SER A 36 -18.41 0.87 -4.31
CA SER A 36 -17.01 1.12 -4.66
C SER A 36 -16.88 1.76 -6.05
N ASN A 37 -17.62 1.25 -7.04
CA ASN A 37 -17.59 1.81 -8.39
C ASN A 37 -18.15 3.24 -8.43
N LEU A 38 -19.26 3.50 -7.72
CA LEU A 38 -19.84 4.84 -7.60
C LEU A 38 -18.87 5.81 -6.93
N TYR A 39 -18.23 5.40 -5.84
CA TYR A 39 -17.22 6.20 -5.15
C TYR A 39 -16.03 6.54 -6.05
N LYS A 40 -15.50 5.55 -6.79
CA LYS A 40 -14.38 5.77 -7.71
C LYS A 40 -14.73 6.76 -8.84
N GLN A 41 -15.96 6.75 -9.31
CA GLN A 41 -16.44 7.71 -10.31
C GLN A 41 -16.59 9.11 -9.69
N ALA A 42 -17.19 9.21 -8.51
CA ALA A 42 -17.39 10.47 -7.79
C ALA A 42 -16.06 11.13 -7.34
N ALA A 43 -15.02 10.34 -7.08
CA ALA A 43 -13.70 10.84 -6.66
C ALA A 43 -12.99 11.68 -7.73
N GLY A 44 -13.41 11.63 -9.00
CA GLY A 44 -12.96 12.54 -10.07
C GLY A 44 -11.51 12.39 -10.55
N TYR A 45 -10.67 11.57 -9.90
CA TYR A 45 -9.27 11.40 -10.30
C TYR A 45 -9.10 10.91 -11.75
N ARG A 46 -10.03 10.08 -12.23
CA ARG A 46 -10.05 9.59 -13.62
C ARG A 46 -10.27 10.70 -14.65
N GLN A 47 -11.00 11.77 -14.28
CA GLN A 47 -11.22 12.95 -15.13
C GLN A 47 -9.95 13.77 -15.33
N LYS A 48 -8.98 13.62 -14.41
CA LYS A 48 -7.63 14.21 -14.49
C LYS A 48 -6.62 13.26 -15.13
N GLY A 49 -7.05 12.08 -15.56
CA GLY A 49 -6.18 11.07 -16.18
C GLY A 49 -5.28 10.33 -15.19
N TYR A 50 -5.61 10.37 -13.88
CA TYR A 50 -4.88 9.64 -12.86
C TYR A 50 -5.30 8.17 -12.78
N LEU A 51 -4.37 7.36 -12.28
CA LEU A 51 -4.66 6.04 -11.73
C LEU A 51 -4.80 6.13 -10.21
N LEU A 52 -5.50 5.18 -9.60
CA LEU A 52 -5.74 5.22 -8.14
C LEU A 52 -4.44 5.15 -7.31
N ASP A 53 -3.40 4.48 -7.82
CA ASP A 53 -2.09 4.40 -7.19
C ASP A 53 -1.29 5.71 -7.25
N ASP A 54 -1.65 6.64 -8.16
CA ASP A 54 -0.99 7.95 -8.25
C ASP A 54 -1.37 8.88 -7.07
N LEU A 55 -2.44 8.55 -6.33
CA LEU A 55 -2.96 9.33 -5.20
C LEU A 55 -2.34 8.95 -3.86
N ILE A 56 -1.49 7.92 -3.83
CA ILE A 56 -0.85 7.43 -2.60
C ILE A 56 0.28 8.41 -2.21
N PRO A 57 0.36 8.86 -0.94
CA PRO A 57 1.39 9.79 -0.48
C PRO A 57 2.79 9.18 -0.62
N GLU A 58 3.73 9.94 -1.19
CA GLU A 58 5.07 9.47 -1.56
C GLU A 58 6.18 9.89 -0.60
N GLU A 59 5.88 10.66 0.44
CA GLU A 59 6.84 11.28 1.35
C GLU A 59 7.49 10.31 2.35
N THR A 60 7.17 9.02 2.27
CA THR A 60 7.73 7.99 3.16
C THR A 60 8.90 7.26 2.50
N ALA A 61 9.92 6.89 3.28
CA ALA A 61 11.08 6.14 2.79
C ALA A 61 10.68 4.80 2.14
N LEU A 62 9.64 4.15 2.66
CA LEU A 62 9.08 2.93 2.11
C LEU A 62 8.54 3.15 0.69
N MET A 63 7.80 4.25 0.49
CA MET A 63 7.21 4.59 -0.80
C MET A 63 8.29 4.98 -1.82
N GLN A 64 9.31 5.72 -1.40
CA GLN A 64 10.47 6.00 -2.25
C GLN A 64 11.20 4.73 -2.69
N LYS A 65 11.36 3.75 -1.79
CA LYS A 65 11.92 2.43 -2.12
C LYS A 65 11.01 1.61 -3.05
N ALA A 66 9.69 1.76 -2.94
CA ALA A 66 8.76 1.10 -3.86
C ALA A 66 8.77 1.75 -5.26
N ILE A 67 8.87 3.08 -5.35
CA ILE A 67 8.98 3.81 -6.63
C ILE A 67 10.29 3.48 -7.33
N SER A 68 11.40 3.35 -6.61
CA SER A 68 12.69 3.01 -7.22
C SER A 68 12.76 1.59 -7.82
N ARG A 69 11.82 0.71 -7.46
CA ARG A 69 11.68 -0.64 -8.03
C ARG A 69 10.83 -0.69 -9.29
N LEU A 70 10.07 0.36 -9.58
CA LEU A 70 9.22 0.39 -10.76
C LEU A 70 10.07 0.28 -12.04
N PRO A 71 9.55 -0.39 -13.08
CA PRO A 71 10.13 -0.28 -14.41
C PRO A 71 10.20 1.18 -14.86
N GLU A 72 11.27 1.55 -15.54
CA GLU A 72 11.54 2.93 -15.95
C GLU A 72 10.37 3.56 -16.72
N LYS A 73 9.78 2.81 -17.66
CA LYS A 73 8.60 3.24 -18.42
C LYS A 73 7.41 3.59 -17.50
N ALA A 74 7.10 2.74 -16.52
CA ALA A 74 6.00 2.98 -15.60
C ALA A 74 6.27 4.20 -14.70
N GLY A 75 7.54 4.41 -14.33
CA GLY A 75 8.00 5.61 -13.64
C GLY A 75 7.76 6.89 -14.45
N PHE A 76 8.14 6.91 -15.73
CA PHE A 76 7.88 8.05 -16.62
C PHE A 76 6.39 8.31 -16.82
N ASP A 77 5.61 7.26 -17.10
CA ASP A 77 4.17 7.38 -17.30
C ASP A 77 3.46 7.95 -16.06
N ARG A 78 3.90 7.56 -14.86
CA ARG A 78 3.43 8.12 -13.58
C ARG A 78 3.73 9.61 -13.47
N VAL A 79 4.97 10.02 -13.70
CA VAL A 79 5.38 11.43 -13.61
C VAL A 79 4.64 12.29 -14.64
N PHE A 80 4.39 11.76 -15.83
CA PHE A 80 3.59 12.43 -16.85
C PHE A 80 2.16 12.69 -16.37
N ARG A 81 1.47 11.68 -15.80
CA ARG A 81 0.11 11.84 -15.25
C ARG A 81 0.07 12.88 -14.13
N GLN A 82 1.04 12.85 -13.22
CA GLN A 82 1.19 13.85 -12.15
C GLN A 82 1.34 15.27 -12.67
N ARG A 83 2.26 15.51 -13.61
CA ARG A 83 2.42 16.82 -14.23
C ARG A 83 1.16 17.29 -14.94
N GLN A 84 0.51 16.39 -15.69
CA GLN A 84 -0.75 16.68 -16.36
C GLN A 84 -1.83 17.11 -15.37
N GLY A 85 -2.05 16.35 -14.30
CA GLY A 85 -3.09 16.69 -13.33
C GLY A 85 -2.77 17.95 -12.51
N LEU A 86 -1.50 18.27 -12.28
CA LEU A 86 -1.09 19.57 -11.71
C LEU A 86 -1.46 20.73 -12.62
N ILE A 87 -1.16 20.64 -13.93
CA ILE A 87 -1.54 21.65 -14.92
C ILE A 87 -3.07 21.82 -14.97
N GLN A 88 -3.80 20.71 -15.01
CA GLN A 88 -5.27 20.74 -15.05
C GLN A 88 -5.88 21.35 -13.79
N SER A 89 -5.26 21.08 -12.63
CA SER A 89 -5.65 21.71 -11.38
C SER A 89 -5.40 23.22 -11.39
N ALA A 90 -4.25 23.67 -11.89
CA ALA A 90 -3.90 25.09 -11.98
C ALA A 90 -4.82 25.85 -12.95
N LEU A 91 -5.24 25.21 -14.04
CA LEU A 91 -6.16 25.79 -15.02
C LEU A 91 -7.63 25.70 -14.61
N HIS A 92 -7.96 24.98 -13.53
CA HIS A 92 -9.32 24.61 -13.15
C HIS A 92 -10.13 23.99 -14.31
N LYS A 93 -9.46 23.19 -15.15
CA LYS A 93 -10.05 22.55 -16.33
C LYS A 93 -9.83 21.05 -16.31
N GLU A 94 -10.88 20.30 -16.60
CA GLU A 94 -10.80 18.85 -16.76
C GLU A 94 -10.17 18.48 -18.11
N LEU A 95 -9.69 17.24 -18.23
CA LEU A 95 -9.28 16.72 -19.54
C LEU A 95 -10.51 16.50 -20.44
N PRO A 96 -10.32 16.53 -21.77
CA PRO A 96 -11.32 16.00 -22.69
C PRO A 96 -11.73 14.57 -22.28
N LYS A 97 -13.03 14.26 -22.37
CA LYS A 97 -13.60 12.97 -21.91
C LYS A 97 -12.93 11.74 -22.53
N GLU A 98 -12.44 11.86 -23.75
CA GLU A 98 -11.70 10.81 -24.47
C GLU A 98 -10.37 10.43 -23.79
N LYS A 99 -9.78 11.35 -23.04
CA LYS A 99 -8.52 11.16 -22.31
C LYS A 99 -8.73 10.74 -20.85
N TRP A 100 -9.96 10.53 -20.42
CA TRP A 100 -10.24 10.08 -19.06
C TRP A 100 -9.79 8.63 -18.89
N THR A 101 -9.24 8.32 -17.72
CA THR A 101 -8.87 6.94 -17.38
C THR A 101 -10.12 6.08 -17.36
N THR A 102 -10.15 5.02 -18.17
CA THR A 102 -11.23 4.04 -18.14
C THR A 102 -11.14 3.14 -16.90
N ALA A 103 -12.23 2.47 -16.53
CA ALA A 103 -12.22 1.56 -15.39
C ALA A 103 -11.26 0.36 -15.57
N GLN A 104 -11.00 -0.02 -16.83
CA GLN A 104 -10.10 -1.11 -17.21
C GLN A 104 -8.63 -0.68 -17.08
N GLN A 105 -8.31 0.56 -17.43
CA GLN A 105 -6.95 1.12 -17.33
C GLN A 105 -6.55 1.48 -15.88
N ASP A 106 -7.51 1.59 -14.97
CA ASP A 106 -7.30 1.87 -13.54
C ASP A 106 -6.68 0.67 -12.80
N GLU A 107 -5.45 0.34 -13.18
CA GLU A 107 -4.66 -0.76 -12.65
C GLU A 107 -3.83 -0.34 -11.44
N ARG A 108 -3.62 -1.30 -10.53
CA ARG A 108 -2.82 -1.13 -9.31
C ARG A 108 -1.35 -1.45 -9.60
N TYR A 109 -0.69 -0.58 -10.35
CA TYR A 109 0.68 -0.83 -10.82
C TYR A 109 1.76 -0.72 -9.73
N LEU A 110 1.48 0.00 -8.64
CA LEU A 110 2.44 0.33 -7.59
C LEU A 110 2.21 -0.48 -6.32
N THR A 111 0.96 -0.81 -6.04
CA THR A 111 0.54 -1.62 -4.88
C THR A 111 1.38 -2.91 -4.69
N PRO A 112 1.70 -3.71 -5.73
CA PRO A 112 2.50 -4.93 -5.57
C PRO A 112 3.91 -4.65 -5.02
N TYR A 113 4.55 -3.57 -5.47
CA TYR A 113 5.89 -3.18 -5.00
C TYR A 113 5.84 -2.66 -3.57
N ILE A 114 4.77 -1.93 -3.20
CA ILE A 114 4.55 -1.50 -1.82
C ILE A 114 4.41 -2.70 -0.88
N GLU A 115 3.61 -3.70 -1.26
CA GLU A 115 3.43 -4.92 -0.46
C GLU A 115 4.73 -5.71 -0.30
N GLN A 116 5.58 -5.78 -1.34
CA GLN A 116 6.89 -6.40 -1.24
C GLN A 116 7.81 -5.68 -0.24
N VAL A 117 7.90 -4.35 -0.32
CA VAL A 117 8.76 -3.58 0.60
C VAL A 117 8.26 -3.70 2.04
N LEU A 118 6.94 -3.65 2.25
CA LEU A 118 6.34 -3.85 3.58
C LEU A 118 6.65 -5.25 4.15
N ALA A 119 6.61 -6.28 3.32
CA ALA A 119 6.94 -7.64 3.75
C ALA A 119 8.41 -7.75 4.15
N GLU A 120 9.33 -7.15 3.39
CA GLU A 120 10.76 -7.11 3.73
C GLU A 120 11.04 -6.36 5.03
N ASP A 121 10.39 -5.22 5.25
CA ASP A 121 10.59 -4.43 6.46
C ASP A 121 10.00 -5.13 7.70
N ALA A 122 8.87 -5.82 7.53
CA ALA A 122 8.28 -6.66 8.58
C ALA A 122 9.18 -7.86 8.91
N GLU A 123 9.71 -8.54 7.89
CA GLU A 123 10.67 -9.62 8.06
C GLU A 123 11.94 -9.13 8.77
N ARG A 124 12.51 -7.98 8.36
CA ARG A 124 13.68 -7.40 9.03
C ARG A 124 13.40 -7.12 10.51
N ALA A 125 12.25 -6.53 10.83
CA ALA A 125 11.88 -6.25 12.23
C ALA A 125 11.71 -7.53 13.06
N GLU A 126 11.19 -8.60 12.46
CA GLU A 126 11.09 -9.91 13.11
C GLU A 126 12.48 -10.51 13.38
N TRP A 127 13.40 -10.43 12.40
CA TRP A 127 14.78 -10.90 12.53
C TRP A 127 15.59 -10.12 13.58
N ASP A 128 15.43 -8.79 13.66
CA ASP A 128 16.14 -7.95 14.63
C ASP A 128 15.77 -8.31 16.09
N HIS A 129 14.56 -8.81 16.31
CA HIS A 129 14.07 -9.24 17.62
C HIS A 129 14.12 -10.77 17.82
N HIS A 130 14.65 -11.51 16.85
CA HIS A 130 14.67 -12.97 16.91
C HIS A 130 15.69 -13.45 17.95
N VAL A 131 15.19 -13.97 19.09
CA VAL A 131 16.06 -14.50 20.15
C VAL A 131 16.22 -16.02 19.99
N VAL A 132 17.46 -16.50 19.95
CA VAL A 132 17.76 -17.93 19.90
C VAL A 132 17.45 -18.60 21.24
N GLU A 133 16.52 -19.57 21.26
CA GLU A 133 16.11 -20.29 22.48
C GLU A 133 17.30 -20.88 23.25
N LYS A 134 18.29 -21.44 22.54
CA LYS A 134 19.51 -21.98 23.18
C LYS A 134 20.28 -20.90 23.94
N ILE A 135 20.37 -19.69 23.38
CA ILE A 135 21.02 -18.55 24.03
C ILE A 135 20.19 -18.10 25.24
N GLN A 136 18.85 -18.09 25.13
CA GLN A 136 17.96 -17.80 26.26
C GLN A 136 18.16 -18.80 27.40
N LYS A 137 18.10 -20.12 27.10
CA LYS A 137 18.30 -21.19 28.09
C LYS A 137 19.68 -21.08 28.76
N ARG A 138 20.74 -20.80 28.01
CA ARG A 138 22.10 -20.58 28.54
C ARG A 138 22.20 -19.32 29.41
N ARG A 139 21.52 -18.24 29.05
CA ARG A 139 21.49 -17.00 29.87
C ARG A 139 20.70 -17.23 31.15
N ALA A 140 19.55 -17.90 31.08
CA ALA A 140 18.72 -18.25 32.23
C ALA A 140 19.42 -19.24 33.18
N SER A 141 20.24 -20.16 32.68
CA SER A 141 20.99 -21.11 33.51
C SER A 141 22.16 -20.47 34.27
N LYS A 142 22.64 -19.28 33.86
CA LYS A 142 23.71 -18.57 34.58
C LYS A 142 23.10 -17.89 35.82
N LYS A 143 23.24 -18.51 36.99
CA LYS A 143 22.96 -17.86 38.28
C LYS A 143 23.85 -16.63 38.45
N SER A 144 23.28 -15.53 38.95
CA SER A 144 24.07 -14.34 39.22
C SER A 144 25.09 -14.61 40.34
N PRO A 145 26.26 -13.94 40.34
CA PRO A 145 27.23 -14.08 41.43
C PRO A 145 26.66 -13.71 42.81
N PHE A 146 25.60 -12.89 42.84
CA PHE A 146 25.00 -12.35 44.05
C PHE A 146 23.90 -13.25 44.66
N GLU A 147 23.34 -14.20 43.91
CA GLU A 147 22.38 -15.20 44.41
C GLU A 147 23.06 -16.42 45.07
N ARG A 148 24.39 -16.39 45.23
CA ARG A 148 25.20 -17.51 45.74
C ARG A 148 25.49 -17.44 47.25
N TYR A 149 24.93 -16.47 47.96
CA TYR A 149 25.07 -16.31 49.41
C TYR A 149 23.70 -16.19 50.07
#